data_AF-A0A9W7GCK4-F1
#
_entry.id   AF-A0A9W7GCK4-F1
#
_cell.length_a   1.000
_cell.length_b   1.000
_cell.length_c   1.000
_cell.angle_alpha   90.00
_cell.angle_beta   90.00
_cell.angle_gamma   90.00
#
_symmetry.space_group_name_H-M   'P 1'
#
loop_
_entity.id
_entity.type
_entity.pdbx_description
1 polymer ?
#
loop_
_entity_poly.entity_id
_entity_poly.type
_entity_poly.pdbx_seq_one_letter_code
_entity_poly.pdbx_strand_id
1 'polypeptide(L)'
;MVFEALHQFLEKRAGLKPSQIPAVLSTFAAVKWATSGAFILAGVKFRPLKRVFGEGEKRLNKAIIDNRKNEGNFANNLRRFDRNRTAFRGEPSVEQSSKVWTWMGENYRKYSKIFGDQVSSNSMFVHVAKAMKSDPTNLALGVAEGLICYKMTFLIHAPLELYLVVKLFQNRHDEDLTIGEEVGREVGELLDAALTVYEDSDDESAQMEKETN
;
A
#
# COMPACT_ATOMS: atom_id res chain seq x y z
N MET A 1 -20.73 -10.60 -7.78
CA MET A 1 -19.85 -10.75 -8.96
C MET A 1 -18.35 -10.67 -8.63
N VAL A 2 -17.80 -9.52 -8.19
CA VAL A 2 -16.33 -9.41 -7.95
C VAL A 2 -15.81 -10.41 -6.90
N PHE A 3 -16.54 -10.60 -5.80
CA PHE A 3 -16.16 -11.54 -4.74
C PHE A 3 -16.08 -13.00 -5.22
N GLU A 4 -17.01 -13.39 -6.09
CA GLU A 4 -17.14 -14.75 -6.60
C GLU A 4 -16.07 -15.09 -7.62
N ALA A 5 -15.71 -14.12 -8.48
CA ALA A 5 -14.56 -14.22 -9.37
C ALA A 5 -13.23 -14.34 -8.59
N LEU A 6 -13.10 -13.59 -7.48
CA LEU A 6 -11.93 -13.69 -6.60
C LEU A 6 -11.87 -15.06 -5.91
N HIS A 7 -12.99 -15.58 -5.43
CA HIS A 7 -13.07 -16.91 -4.81
C HIS A 7 -12.64 -18.00 -5.80
N GLN A 8 -13.19 -18.00 -7.01
CA GLN A 8 -12.81 -18.95 -8.06
C GLN A 8 -11.33 -18.81 -8.45
N PHE A 9 -10.79 -17.60 -8.47
CA PHE A 9 -9.37 -17.38 -8.73
C PHE A 9 -8.48 -17.95 -7.63
N LEU A 10 -8.79 -17.67 -6.36
CA LEU A 10 -8.00 -18.16 -5.22
C LEU A 10 -8.06 -19.69 -5.11
N GLU A 11 -9.21 -20.28 -5.36
CA GLU A 11 -9.39 -21.74 -5.33
C GLU A 11 -8.65 -22.41 -6.51
N LYS A 12 -8.94 -21.99 -7.76
CA LYS A 12 -8.40 -22.67 -8.95
C LYS A 12 -6.93 -22.38 -9.22
N ARG A 13 -6.45 -21.15 -8.96
CA ARG A 13 -5.08 -20.75 -9.28
C ARG A 13 -4.13 -20.81 -8.09
N ALA A 14 -4.61 -20.48 -6.90
CA ALA A 14 -3.73 -20.44 -5.72
C ALA A 14 -3.77 -21.73 -4.88
N GLY A 15 -4.68 -22.68 -5.18
CA GLY A 15 -4.77 -23.95 -4.47
C GLY A 15 -5.17 -23.79 -2.99
N LEU A 16 -5.79 -22.67 -2.64
CA LEU A 16 -6.23 -22.40 -1.27
C LEU A 16 -7.50 -23.18 -0.95
N LYS A 17 -7.55 -23.81 0.22
CA LYS A 17 -8.77 -24.46 0.71
C LYS A 17 -9.85 -23.39 0.97
N PRO A 18 -11.14 -23.68 0.73
CA PRO A 18 -12.23 -22.73 0.99
C PRO A 18 -12.24 -22.18 2.42
N SER A 19 -11.80 -22.97 3.40
CA SER A 19 -11.68 -22.58 4.81
C SER A 19 -10.62 -21.51 5.08
N GLN A 20 -9.60 -21.39 4.22
CA GLN A 20 -8.50 -20.43 4.39
C GLN A 20 -8.80 -19.06 3.75
N ILE A 21 -9.78 -19.00 2.82
CA ILE A 21 -10.10 -17.77 2.09
C ILE A 21 -10.49 -16.61 3.03
N PRO A 22 -11.36 -16.79 4.05
CA PRO A 22 -11.68 -15.71 4.99
C PRO A 22 -10.46 -15.18 5.74
N ALA A 23 -9.52 -16.05 6.10
CA ALA A 23 -8.29 -15.68 6.80
C ALA A 23 -7.31 -14.91 5.91
N VAL A 24 -7.17 -15.32 4.65
CA VAL A 24 -6.38 -14.60 3.64
C VAL A 24 -6.97 -13.20 3.40
N LEU A 25 -8.30 -13.10 3.24
CA LEU A 25 -8.97 -11.83 2.99
C LEU A 25 -8.92 -10.89 4.19
N SER A 26 -9.08 -11.42 5.42
CA SER A 26 -8.98 -10.60 6.63
C SER A 26 -7.55 -10.09 6.84
N THR A 27 -6.54 -10.93 6.59
CA THR A 27 -5.12 -10.55 6.64
C THR A 27 -4.81 -9.49 5.59
N PHE A 28 -5.26 -9.68 4.35
CA PHE A 28 -5.11 -8.69 3.29
C PHE A 28 -5.76 -7.35 3.66
N ALA A 29 -6.98 -7.36 4.21
CA ALA A 29 -7.64 -6.15 4.68
C ALA A 29 -6.87 -5.47 5.81
N ALA A 30 -6.35 -6.24 6.78
CA ALA A 30 -5.56 -5.71 7.88
C ALA A 30 -4.27 -5.04 7.38
N VAL A 31 -3.52 -5.72 6.51
CA VAL A 31 -2.30 -5.17 5.88
C VAL A 31 -2.63 -3.89 5.10
N LYS A 32 -3.70 -3.90 4.29
CA LYS A 32 -4.16 -2.74 3.55
C LYS A 32 -4.43 -1.52 4.44
N TRP A 33 -5.14 -1.72 5.56
CA TRP A 33 -5.42 -0.64 6.51
C TRP A 33 -4.17 -0.16 7.22
N ALA A 34 -3.24 -1.06 7.56
CA ALA A 34 -1.95 -0.71 8.13
C ALA A 34 -1.10 0.12 7.16
N THR A 35 -0.99 -0.31 5.89
CA THR A 35 -0.29 0.44 4.84
C THR A 35 -0.91 1.82 4.66
N SER A 36 -2.24 1.91 4.54
CA SER A 36 -2.94 3.21 4.44
C SER A 36 -2.64 4.13 5.62
N GLY A 37 -2.68 3.59 6.85
CA GLY A 37 -2.30 4.31 8.06
C GLY A 37 -0.85 4.81 8.04
N ALA A 38 0.09 3.98 7.57
CA ALA A 38 1.49 4.36 7.43
C ALA A 38 1.67 5.51 6.42
N PHE A 39 0.98 5.48 5.29
CA PHE A 39 0.98 6.56 4.31
C PHE A 39 0.36 7.86 4.86
N ILE A 40 -0.69 7.77 5.65
CA ILE A 40 -1.27 8.92 6.36
C ILE A 40 -0.25 9.54 7.32
N LEU A 41 0.39 8.72 8.15
CA LEU A 41 1.42 9.20 9.09
C LEU A 41 2.62 9.82 8.35
N ALA A 42 3.07 9.20 7.27
CA ALA A 42 4.10 9.74 6.40
C ALA A 42 3.67 11.07 5.75
N GLY A 43 2.43 11.17 5.28
CA GLY A 43 1.85 12.39 4.73
C GLY A 43 1.82 13.53 5.76
N VAL A 44 1.41 13.25 7.00
CA VAL A 44 1.43 14.22 8.11
C VAL A 44 2.85 14.71 8.41
N LYS A 45 3.82 13.80 8.46
CA LYS A 45 5.21 14.10 8.82
C LYS A 45 6.00 14.78 7.70
N PHE A 46 5.93 14.27 6.48
CA PHE A 46 6.81 14.68 5.37
C PHE A 46 6.16 15.63 4.37
N ARG A 47 4.83 15.58 4.22
CA ARG A 47 4.05 16.40 3.28
C ARG A 47 4.66 16.45 1.87
N PRO A 48 4.78 15.28 1.21
CA PRO A 48 5.52 15.17 -0.03
C PRO A 48 4.95 16.06 -1.14
N LEU A 49 3.62 16.20 -1.23
CA LEU A 49 3.00 16.98 -2.31
C LEU A 49 3.21 18.47 -2.07
N LYS A 50 3.07 18.95 -0.82
CA LYS A 50 3.40 20.34 -0.50
C LYS A 50 4.83 20.70 -0.85
N ARG A 51 5.79 19.78 -0.68
CA ARG A 51 7.19 20.01 -1.05
C ARG A 51 7.38 20.09 -2.57
N VAL A 52 6.83 19.13 -3.30
CA VAL A 52 6.93 19.08 -4.77
C VAL A 52 6.26 20.31 -5.41
N PHE A 53 5.04 20.64 -4.99
CA PHE A 53 4.31 21.78 -5.56
C PHE A 53 4.79 23.14 -5.02
N GLY A 54 5.26 23.20 -3.77
CA GLY A 54 5.73 24.44 -3.15
C GLY A 54 7.07 24.94 -3.71
N GLU A 55 7.96 24.04 -4.11
CA GLU A 55 9.21 24.42 -4.79
C GLU A 55 8.95 24.98 -6.20
N GLY A 56 8.00 24.39 -6.93
CA GLY A 56 7.56 24.90 -8.23
C GLY A 56 6.99 26.32 -8.13
N GLU A 57 6.19 26.59 -7.11
CA GLU A 57 5.62 27.92 -6.87
C GLU A 57 6.68 28.98 -6.56
N LYS A 58 7.67 28.66 -5.72
CA LYS A 58 8.78 29.59 -5.45
C LYS A 58 9.54 29.95 -6.73
N ARG A 59 9.77 28.97 -7.61
CA ARG A 59 10.43 29.20 -8.91
C ARG A 59 9.57 30.05 -9.83
N LEU A 60 8.26 29.77 -9.92
CA LEU A 60 7.34 30.54 -10.75
C LEU A 60 7.21 31.98 -10.26
N ASN A 61 6.99 32.19 -8.96
CA ASN A 61 6.89 33.54 -8.37
C ASN A 61 8.20 34.31 -8.55
N LYS A 62 9.36 33.65 -8.38
CA LYS A 62 10.65 34.27 -8.66
C LYS A 62 10.78 34.68 -10.14
N ALA A 63 10.42 33.79 -11.07
CA ALA A 63 10.44 34.10 -12.50
C ALA A 63 9.49 35.25 -12.87
N ILE A 64 8.29 35.32 -12.29
CA ILE A 64 7.34 36.42 -12.51
C ILE A 64 7.92 37.74 -11.95
N ILE A 65 8.51 37.72 -10.75
CA ILE A 65 9.13 38.91 -10.15
C ILE A 65 10.34 39.36 -10.98
N ASP A 66 11.19 38.44 -11.41
CA ASP A 66 12.36 38.72 -12.25
C ASP A 66 11.91 39.26 -13.62
N ASN A 67 10.87 38.70 -14.22
CA ASN A 67 10.26 39.21 -15.45
C ASN A 67 9.70 40.61 -15.26
N ARG A 68 9.00 40.91 -14.15
CA ARG A 68 8.45 42.24 -13.89
C ARG A 68 9.54 43.30 -13.65
N LYS A 69 10.63 42.93 -12.97
CA LYS A 69 11.82 43.78 -12.84
C LYS A 69 12.49 44.00 -14.19
N ASN A 70 12.58 42.94 -14.99
CA ASN A 70 13.14 43.01 -16.32
C ASN A 70 12.23 43.81 -17.27
N GLU A 71 10.91 43.78 -17.16
CA GLU A 71 9.98 44.61 -17.96
C GLU A 71 10.22 46.10 -17.75
N GLY A 72 10.52 46.53 -16.51
CA GLY A 72 10.95 47.90 -16.24
C GLY A 72 12.25 48.28 -16.96
N ASN A 73 13.19 47.34 -17.09
CA ASN A 73 14.44 47.51 -17.85
C ASN A 73 14.28 47.26 -19.35
N PHE A 74 13.28 46.47 -19.75
CA PHE A 74 12.97 46.04 -21.11
C PHE A 74 12.17 47.11 -21.83
N ALA A 75 11.31 47.88 -21.16
CA ALA A 75 10.74 49.11 -21.72
C ALA A 75 11.85 50.10 -22.12
N ASN A 76 12.94 50.16 -21.35
CA ASN A 76 14.11 50.98 -21.66
C ASN A 76 14.98 50.40 -22.79
N ASN A 77 15.03 49.07 -22.95
CA ASN A 77 15.83 48.40 -23.98
C ASN A 77 15.06 48.06 -25.28
N LEU A 78 13.73 47.98 -25.26
CA LEU A 78 12.86 47.75 -26.43
C LEU A 78 12.95 48.90 -27.43
N ARG A 79 13.21 50.13 -26.96
CA ARG A 79 13.57 51.25 -27.85
C ARG A 79 14.82 50.99 -28.69
N ARG A 80 15.66 50.01 -28.34
CA ARG A 80 16.90 49.68 -29.06
C ARG A 80 16.84 48.38 -29.87
N PHE A 81 15.88 47.49 -29.61
CA PHE A 81 15.92 46.11 -30.12
C PHE A 81 14.83 45.74 -31.14
N ASP A 82 13.90 46.65 -31.48
CA ASP A 82 12.85 46.44 -32.49
C ASP A 82 13.36 46.39 -33.95
N ARG A 83 14.67 46.13 -34.14
CA ARG A 83 15.31 46.09 -35.46
C ARG A 83 15.77 44.71 -35.90
N ASN A 84 15.82 43.69 -35.02
CA ASN A 84 16.61 42.47 -35.29
C ASN A 84 15.97 41.11 -34.92
N ARG A 85 14.64 40.96 -34.80
CA ARG A 85 14.06 39.70 -34.24
C ARG A 85 12.95 39.05 -35.08
N THR A 86 13.27 38.65 -36.31
CA THR A 86 12.44 37.75 -37.15
C THR A 86 13.02 36.35 -37.33
N ALA A 87 14.00 35.93 -36.52
CA ALA A 87 14.54 34.58 -36.62
C ALA A 87 14.97 34.04 -35.26
N PHE A 88 14.08 33.37 -34.53
CA PHE A 88 14.51 32.19 -33.77
C PHE A 88 13.37 31.18 -33.65
N ARG A 89 13.66 30.01 -34.22
CA ARG A 89 12.83 28.81 -34.36
C ARG A 89 12.59 28.14 -33.00
N GLY A 90 11.35 27.70 -32.82
CA GLY A 90 10.90 26.49 -32.13
C GLY A 90 11.82 25.86 -31.09
N GLU A 91 11.65 26.25 -29.84
CA GLU A 91 11.94 25.35 -28.72
C GLU A 91 10.80 24.31 -28.61
N PRO A 92 11.09 23.02 -28.46
CA PRO A 92 10.07 22.00 -28.23
C PRO A 92 9.33 22.29 -26.91
N SER A 93 8.00 22.26 -26.97
CA SER A 93 7.10 22.73 -25.92
C SER A 93 7.19 21.89 -24.63
N VAL A 94 8.07 22.29 -23.72
CA VAL A 94 7.96 21.99 -22.27
C VAL A 94 6.64 22.54 -21.70
N GLU A 95 5.98 23.42 -22.45
CA GLU A 95 4.73 24.10 -22.14
C GLU A 95 3.48 23.19 -22.09
N GLN A 96 3.48 21.99 -22.66
CA GLN A 96 2.30 21.11 -22.59
C GLN A 96 2.28 20.24 -21.31
N SER A 97 3.43 19.71 -20.88
CA SER A 97 3.54 18.99 -19.61
C SER A 97 3.25 19.95 -18.44
N SER A 98 3.63 21.22 -18.55
CA SER A 98 3.34 22.22 -17.52
C SER A 98 1.84 22.44 -17.31
N LYS A 99 0.98 22.33 -18.33
CA LYS A 99 -0.46 22.59 -18.19
C LYS A 99 -1.15 21.62 -17.23
N VAL A 100 -0.88 20.32 -17.36
CA VAL A 100 -1.48 19.29 -16.48
C VAL A 100 -0.98 19.47 -15.05
N TRP A 101 0.33 19.63 -14.85
CA TRP A 101 0.90 19.84 -13.51
C TRP A 101 0.44 21.15 -12.86
N THR A 102 0.30 22.23 -13.64
CA THR A 102 -0.21 23.51 -13.15
C THR A 102 -1.67 23.39 -12.75
N TRP A 103 -2.50 22.78 -13.60
CA TRP A 103 -3.90 22.50 -13.30
C TRP A 103 -4.05 21.62 -12.06
N MET A 104 -3.24 20.57 -11.91
CA MET A 104 -3.25 19.72 -10.70
C MET A 104 -2.84 20.50 -9.46
N GLY A 105 -1.80 21.34 -9.55
CA GLY A 105 -1.35 22.18 -8.44
C GLY A 105 -2.40 23.21 -8.00
N GLU A 106 -3.09 23.85 -8.95
CA GLU A 106 -4.18 24.78 -8.68
C GLU A 106 -5.38 24.10 -8.03
N ASN A 107 -5.81 22.95 -8.55
CA ASN A 107 -6.89 22.18 -7.95
C ASN A 107 -6.50 21.70 -6.54
N TYR A 108 -5.30 21.15 -6.38
CA TYR A 108 -4.80 20.75 -5.07
C TYR A 108 -4.84 21.93 -4.08
N ARG A 109 -4.40 23.14 -4.47
CA ARG A 109 -4.52 24.32 -3.61
C ARG A 109 -5.97 24.65 -3.26
N LYS A 110 -6.86 24.68 -4.25
CA LYS A 110 -8.29 24.97 -4.04
C LYS A 110 -8.92 23.97 -3.06
N TYR A 111 -8.74 22.68 -3.29
CA TYR A 111 -9.29 21.63 -2.44
C TYR A 111 -8.63 21.58 -1.07
N SER A 112 -7.32 21.84 -0.97
CA SER A 112 -6.61 21.89 0.32
C SER A 112 -7.16 22.99 1.23
N LYS A 113 -7.54 24.14 0.67
CA LYS A 113 -8.15 25.24 1.43
C LYS A 113 -9.53 24.86 1.93
N ILE A 114 -10.40 24.37 1.04
CA ILE A 114 -11.76 23.95 1.40
C ILE A 114 -11.72 22.85 2.48
N PHE A 115 -10.83 21.88 2.30
CA PHE A 115 -10.67 20.79 3.26
C PHE A 115 -10.08 21.28 4.58
N GLY A 116 -9.12 22.20 4.55
CA GLY A 116 -8.57 22.85 5.73
C GLY A 116 -9.64 23.58 6.54
N ASP A 117 -10.50 24.34 5.87
CA ASP A 117 -11.60 25.07 6.49
C ASP A 117 -12.62 24.08 7.11
N GLN A 118 -13.02 23.03 6.38
CA GLN A 118 -13.93 21.99 6.87
C GLN A 118 -13.38 21.19 8.05
N VAL A 119 -12.07 20.92 8.07
CA VAL A 119 -11.46 20.17 9.16
C VAL A 119 -11.25 21.05 10.39
N SER A 120 -10.94 22.33 10.21
CA SER A 120 -10.82 23.28 11.32
C SER A 120 -12.13 23.52 12.06
N SER A 121 -13.29 23.34 11.38
CA SER A 121 -14.61 23.44 12.01
C SER A 121 -15.04 22.17 12.76
N ASN A 122 -14.36 21.03 12.54
CA ASN A 122 -14.70 19.77 13.21
C ASN A 122 -13.89 19.61 14.51
N SER A 123 -14.59 19.62 15.64
CA SER A 123 -13.99 19.53 16.97
C SER A 123 -13.14 18.27 17.16
N MET A 124 -13.52 17.13 16.59
CA MET A 124 -12.77 15.88 16.71
C MET A 124 -11.36 16.03 16.15
N PHE A 125 -11.23 16.60 14.95
CA PHE A 125 -9.93 16.82 14.32
C PHE A 125 -9.08 17.86 15.06
N VAL A 126 -9.71 18.89 15.63
CA VAL A 126 -9.01 19.86 16.48
C VAL A 126 -8.41 19.18 17.72
N HIS A 127 -9.13 18.24 18.35
CA HIS A 127 -8.59 17.49 19.49
C HIS A 127 -7.42 16.59 19.08
N VAL A 128 -7.55 15.86 17.96
CA VAL A 128 -6.46 15.02 17.43
C VAL A 128 -5.23 15.89 17.09
N ALA A 129 -5.44 17.03 16.44
CA ALA A 129 -4.36 17.96 16.12
C ALA A 129 -3.66 18.52 17.36
N LYS A 130 -4.43 18.90 18.38
CA LYS A 130 -3.90 19.32 19.69
C LYS A 130 -3.09 18.21 20.36
N ALA A 131 -3.59 16.97 20.36
CA ALA A 131 -2.88 15.82 20.91
C ALA A 131 -1.53 15.59 20.20
N MET A 132 -1.51 15.79 18.88
CA MET A 132 -0.30 15.69 18.07
C MET A 132 0.57 16.96 18.03
N LYS A 133 0.24 17.99 18.83
CA LYS A 133 0.89 19.31 18.83
C LYS A 133 1.05 19.91 17.42
N SER A 134 0.07 19.64 16.55
CA SER A 134 0.07 20.04 15.15
C SER A 134 -1.10 20.99 14.90
N ASP A 135 -0.94 21.91 13.95
CA ASP A 135 -2.04 22.75 13.49
C ASP A 135 -3.09 21.88 12.74
N PRO A 136 -4.39 21.96 13.07
CA PRO A 136 -5.44 21.13 12.47
C PRO A 136 -5.49 21.21 10.94
N THR A 137 -5.28 22.39 10.35
CA THR A 137 -5.26 22.56 8.89
C THR A 137 -4.10 21.78 8.27
N ASN A 138 -2.96 21.84 8.93
CA ASN A 138 -1.73 21.18 8.52
C ASN A 138 -1.79 19.66 8.70
N LEU A 139 -2.46 19.17 9.76
CA LEU A 139 -2.75 17.76 9.96
C LEU A 139 -3.70 17.24 8.88
N ALA A 140 -4.81 17.95 8.63
CA ALA A 140 -5.79 17.62 7.59
C ALA A 140 -5.14 17.47 6.22
N LEU A 141 -4.30 18.43 5.87
CA LEU A 141 -3.55 18.41 4.61
C LEU A 141 -2.63 17.20 4.53
N GLY A 142 -1.90 16.90 5.61
CA GLY A 142 -1.03 15.73 5.67
C GLY A 142 -1.78 14.40 5.50
N VAL A 143 -2.95 14.26 6.12
CA VAL A 143 -3.83 13.09 5.94
C VAL A 143 -4.30 12.97 4.48
N ALA A 144 -4.73 14.07 3.88
CA ALA A 144 -5.18 14.10 2.50
C ALA A 144 -4.04 13.73 1.53
N GLU A 145 -2.84 14.26 1.72
CA GLU A 145 -1.66 13.90 0.93
C GLU A 145 -1.31 12.42 1.08
N GLY A 146 -1.32 11.89 2.30
CA GLY A 146 -1.08 10.48 2.56
C GLY A 146 -2.07 9.57 1.84
N LEU A 147 -3.36 9.92 1.88
CA LEU A 147 -4.41 9.18 1.17
C LEU A 147 -4.25 9.24 -0.36
N ILE A 148 -3.88 10.40 -0.91
CA ILE A 148 -3.62 10.54 -2.35
C ILE A 148 -2.42 9.68 -2.74
N CYS A 149 -1.31 9.78 -2.00
CA CYS A 149 -0.12 8.96 -2.23
C CYS A 149 -0.45 7.47 -2.17
N TYR A 150 -1.20 7.04 -1.16
CA TYR A 150 -1.66 5.66 -1.03
C TYR A 150 -2.52 5.22 -2.23
N LYS A 151 -3.47 6.04 -2.69
CA LYS A 151 -4.29 5.72 -3.86
C LYS A 151 -3.45 5.58 -5.14
N MET A 152 -2.44 6.44 -5.31
CA MET A 152 -1.54 6.37 -6.46
C MET A 152 -0.67 5.10 -6.43
N THR A 153 -0.20 4.70 -5.25
CA THR A 153 0.59 3.47 -5.09
C THR A 153 -0.25 2.20 -5.05
N PHE A 154 -1.55 2.29 -4.74
CA PHE A 154 -2.47 1.16 -4.59
C PHE A 154 -2.54 0.27 -5.84
N LEU A 155 -2.45 0.83 -7.05
CA LEU A 155 -2.49 0.05 -8.28
C LEU A 155 -1.33 -0.97 -8.37
N ILE A 156 -0.20 -0.65 -7.76
CA ILE A 156 0.99 -1.50 -7.73
C ILE A 156 1.03 -2.31 -6.43
N HIS A 157 0.65 -1.70 -5.30
CA HIS A 157 0.70 -2.35 -4.00
C HIS A 157 -0.37 -3.42 -3.82
N ALA A 158 -1.59 -3.23 -4.30
CA ALA A 158 -2.67 -4.17 -4.03
C ALA A 158 -2.42 -5.58 -4.61
N PRO A 159 -1.97 -5.74 -5.87
CA PRO A 159 -1.59 -7.05 -6.40
C PRO A 159 -0.40 -7.67 -5.65
N LEU A 160 0.58 -6.85 -5.27
CA LEU A 160 1.78 -7.30 -4.56
C LEU A 160 1.44 -7.76 -3.13
N GLU A 161 0.67 -6.98 -2.39
CA GLU A 161 0.18 -7.31 -1.05
C GLU A 161 -0.65 -8.60 -1.08
N LEU A 162 -1.58 -8.73 -2.05
CA LEU A 162 -2.37 -9.95 -2.20
C LEU A 162 -1.48 -11.16 -2.51
N TYR A 163 -0.50 -11.00 -3.41
CA TYR A 163 0.46 -12.05 -3.73
C TYR A 163 1.26 -12.51 -2.50
N LEU A 164 1.77 -11.56 -1.72
CA LEU A 164 2.53 -11.84 -0.50
C LEU A 164 1.68 -12.57 0.56
N VAL A 165 0.42 -12.14 0.76
CA VAL A 165 -0.48 -12.80 1.71
C VAL A 165 -0.81 -14.22 1.24
N VAL A 166 -1.13 -14.41 -0.04
CA VAL A 166 -1.37 -15.75 -0.59
C VAL A 166 -0.15 -16.65 -0.41
N LYS A 167 1.05 -16.14 -0.71
CA LYS A 167 2.30 -16.88 -0.51
C LYS A 167 2.56 -17.23 0.95
N LEU A 168 2.27 -16.33 1.88
CA LEU A 168 2.39 -16.58 3.31
C LEU A 168 1.50 -17.75 3.75
N PHE A 169 0.26 -17.82 3.26
CA PHE A 169 -0.67 -18.91 3.59
C PHE A 169 -0.35 -20.23 2.89
N GLN A 170 0.19 -20.18 1.66
CA GLN A 170 0.70 -21.38 0.97
C GLN A 170 1.86 -22.00 1.76
N ASN A 171 2.83 -21.19 2.18
CA ASN A 171 3.98 -21.67 2.95
C ASN A 171 3.57 -22.31 4.29
N ARG A 172 2.57 -21.74 4.98
CA ARG A 172 2.05 -22.31 6.24
C ARG A 172 1.31 -23.63 6.02
N HIS A 173 0.65 -23.81 4.88
CA HIS A 173 -0.03 -25.05 4.57
C HIS A 173 0.95 -26.20 4.33
N ASP A 174 2.11 -25.91 3.72
CA ASP A 174 3.16 -26.91 3.52
C ASP A 174 3.75 -27.36 4.87
N GLU A 175 3.93 -26.42 5.81
CA GLU A 175 4.36 -26.74 7.18
C GLU A 175 3.33 -27.63 7.93
N ASP A 176 2.04 -27.30 7.87
CA ASP A 176 0.99 -28.10 8.52
C ASP A 176 0.91 -29.52 7.94
N LEU A 177 1.13 -29.68 6.62
CA LEU A 177 1.18 -30.99 5.99
C LEU A 177 2.38 -31.81 6.47
N THR A 178 3.56 -31.19 6.57
CA THR A 178 4.77 -31.89 7.06
C THR A 178 4.61 -32.37 8.50
N ILE A 179 3.99 -31.55 9.36
CA ILE A 179 3.74 -31.92 10.76
C ILE A 179 2.72 -33.08 10.83
N GLY A 180 1.67 -33.02 10.01
CA GLY A 180 0.66 -34.09 9.96
C GLY A 180 1.23 -35.42 9.46
N GLU A 181 2.14 -35.39 8.48
CA GLU A 181 2.82 -36.58 7.96
C GLU A 181 3.79 -37.18 8.99
N GLU A 182 4.56 -36.35 9.70
CA GLU A 182 5.44 -36.81 10.79
C GLU A 182 4.63 -37.45 11.93
N VAL A 183 3.57 -36.80 12.40
CA VAL A 183 2.70 -37.36 13.45
C VAL A 183 2.01 -38.64 12.98
N GLY A 184 1.52 -38.67 11.74
CA GLY A 184 0.92 -39.87 11.15
C GLY A 184 1.89 -41.05 11.09
N ARG A 185 3.15 -40.78 10.73
CA ARG A 185 4.22 -41.79 10.71
C ARG A 185 4.54 -42.31 12.11
N GLU A 186 4.68 -41.42 13.10
CA GLU A 186 4.93 -41.83 14.49
C GLU A 186 3.78 -42.67 15.07
N VAL A 187 2.53 -42.26 14.84
CA VAL A 187 1.35 -43.02 15.30
C VAL A 187 1.27 -44.37 14.58
N GLY A 188 1.60 -44.43 13.28
CA GLY A 188 1.69 -45.67 12.52
C GLY A 188 2.75 -46.62 13.06
N GLU A 189 3.97 -46.13 13.31
CA GLU A 189 5.06 -46.91 13.90
C GLU A 189 4.69 -47.46 15.29
N LEU A 190 3.98 -46.67 16.11
CA LEU A 190 3.48 -47.13 17.42
C LEU A 190 2.39 -48.21 17.30
N LEU A 191 1.48 -48.08 16.32
CA LEU A 191 0.43 -49.06 16.05
C LEU A 191 1.02 -50.39 15.57
N ASP A 192 1.98 -50.36 14.65
CA ASP A 192 2.66 -51.56 14.15
C ASP A 192 3.47 -52.25 15.27
N ALA A 193 4.15 -51.46 16.11
CA ALA A 193 4.84 -51.99 17.30
C ALA A 193 3.87 -52.60 18.32
N ALA A 194 2.69 -52.01 18.51
CA ALA A 194 1.66 -52.58 19.39
C ALA A 194 1.04 -53.86 18.81
N LEU A 195 0.86 -53.92 17.48
CA LEU A 195 0.31 -55.09 16.80
C LEU A 195 1.26 -56.29 16.91
N THR A 196 2.56 -56.06 16.69
CA THR A 196 3.58 -57.11 16.79
C THR A 196 3.69 -57.71 18.20
N VAL A 197 3.60 -56.87 19.24
CA VAL A 197 3.55 -57.36 20.64
C VAL A 197 2.28 -58.19 20.91
N TYR A 198 1.17 -57.85 20.27
CA TYR A 198 -0.08 -58.60 20.42
C TYR A 198 0.01 -59.96 19.72
N GLU A 199 0.53 -60.02 18.49
CA GLU A 199 0.71 -61.27 17.73
C GLU A 199 1.66 -62.26 18.46
N ASP A 200 2.73 -61.78 19.08
CA ASP A 200 3.64 -62.64 19.86
C ASP A 200 2.96 -63.24 21.12
N SER A 201 1.94 -62.56 21.67
CA SER A 201 1.23 -63.02 22.89
C SER A 201 0.27 -64.19 22.63
N ASP A 202 -0.29 -64.27 21.41
CA ASP A 202 -1.20 -65.36 21.04
C ASP A 202 -0.43 -66.69 20.90
N ASP A 203 0.82 -66.65 20.43
CA ASP A 203 1.67 -67.84 20.28
C ASP A 203 2.10 -68.45 21.62
N GLU A 204 2.33 -67.64 22.67
CA GLU A 204 2.64 -68.16 24.02
C GLU A 204 1.43 -68.88 24.64
N SER A 205 0.21 -68.38 24.41
CA SER A 205 -1.00 -68.99 24.95
C SER A 205 -1.27 -70.38 24.36
N ALA A 206 -0.99 -70.58 23.07
CA ALA A 206 -1.11 -71.86 22.39
C ALA A 206 -0.05 -72.88 22.85
N GLN A 207 1.13 -72.43 23.31
CA GLN A 207 2.15 -73.31 23.89
C GLN A 207 1.75 -73.79 25.29
N MET A 208 1.20 -72.92 26.13
CA MET A 208 0.72 -73.32 27.47
C MET A 208 -0.44 -74.34 27.42
N GLU A 209 -1.31 -74.27 26.41
CA GLU A 209 -2.40 -75.24 26.23
C GLU A 209 -1.90 -76.63 25.79
N LYS A 210 -0.74 -76.70 25.11
CA LYS A 210 -0.10 -77.98 24.76
C LYS A 210 0.63 -78.64 25.93
N GLU A 211 1.10 -77.88 26.92
CA GLU A 211 1.76 -78.46 28.10
C GLU A 211 0.77 -78.99 29.15
N THR A 212 -0.52 -78.65 29.04
CA THR A 212 -1.56 -79.04 30.01
C THR A 212 -2.42 -80.24 29.60
N ASN A 213 -2.26 -80.77 28.39
CA ASN A 213 -2.91 -82.01 27.93
C ASN A 213 -1.90 -83.15 27.75
#